data_AF-A0A954HQ81-F1
#
_entry.id   AF-A0A954HQ81-F1
#
_cell.length_a   1.000
_cell.length_b   1.000
_cell.length_c   1.000
_cell.angle_alpha   90.00
_cell.angle_beta   90.00
_cell.angle_gamma   90.00
#
_symmetry.space_group_name_H-M   'P 1'
#
loop_
_entity.id
_entity.type
_entity.pdbx_description
1 polymer ?
#
loop_
_entity_poly.entity_id
_entity_poly.type
_entity_poly.pdbx_seq_one_letter_code
_entity_poly.pdbx_strand_id
1 'polypeptide(L)'
;SFEFKTDAPDEKLSELLSVKPEFTIDEASVVIASQGHRYRLPKGHSAYDRPFASGRPRALREVESERTVANIHGTFYEVPLVTNGAPPAWNLIRPISSHRKQISDFCSWNGLLVLSGVRHDALNDGHVFRDPEVGCGLWFGGIDDLWKLGKPIGLGGPWKASDVRAGIPSDPYLMTGYDRKSVTVSHTATKPAAFRLEIDIDGQGRWVEYKTFNCPVNETVSHVFPQGFSACWIRAVCDRDTTATVQFAYQ
;
A
#
# COMPACT_ATOMS: atom_id res chain seq x y z
N SER A 1 -1.05 19.30 -30.36
CA SER A 1 0.14 18.43 -30.32
C SER A 1 0.76 18.56 -28.94
N PHE A 2 1.26 17.46 -28.37
CA PHE A 2 2.05 17.50 -27.14
C PHE A 2 3.52 17.62 -27.56
N GLU A 3 4.21 18.65 -27.06
CA GLU A 3 5.60 18.94 -27.42
C GLU A 3 6.44 18.84 -26.14
N PHE A 4 7.46 17.98 -26.16
CA PHE A 4 8.43 17.91 -25.07
C PHE A 4 9.50 18.98 -25.29
N LYS A 5 9.80 19.74 -24.25
CA LYS A 5 10.84 20.77 -24.28
C LYS A 5 11.83 20.51 -23.16
N THR A 6 13.11 20.44 -23.52
CA THR A 6 14.18 20.41 -22.53
C THR A 6 14.24 21.76 -21.83
N ASP A 7 14.18 21.74 -20.51
CA ASP A 7 14.35 22.93 -19.68
C ASP A 7 15.75 22.93 -19.03
N ALA A 8 16.24 24.11 -18.66
CA ALA A 8 17.50 24.23 -17.96
C ALA A 8 17.38 23.66 -16.53
N PRO A 9 18.43 23.02 -15.98
CA PRO A 9 18.42 22.60 -14.59
C PRO A 9 18.16 23.78 -13.65
N ASP A 10 17.14 23.64 -12.80
CA ASP A 10 16.80 24.60 -11.75
C ASP A 10 16.92 23.90 -10.39
N GLU A 11 17.80 24.42 -9.53
CA GLU A 11 18.06 23.87 -8.19
C GLU A 11 16.83 23.92 -7.28
N LYS A 12 16.08 25.03 -7.33
CA LYS A 12 14.87 25.21 -6.52
C LYS A 12 13.78 24.25 -6.98
N LEU A 13 13.62 24.10 -8.30
CA LEU A 13 12.69 23.12 -8.84
C LEU A 13 13.11 21.69 -8.46
N SER A 14 14.41 21.38 -8.53
CA SER A 14 14.94 20.07 -8.15
C SER A 14 14.68 19.75 -6.67
N GLU A 15 14.82 20.74 -5.79
CA GLU A 15 14.47 20.61 -4.37
C GLU A 15 12.97 20.33 -4.18
N LEU A 16 12.10 21.10 -4.83
CA LEU A 16 10.64 20.93 -4.77
C LEU A 16 10.19 19.58 -5.34
N LEU A 17 10.86 19.09 -6.39
CA LEU A 17 10.56 17.81 -7.02
C LEU A 17 11.22 16.63 -6.31
N SER A 18 12.06 16.86 -5.29
CA SER A 18 12.70 15.78 -4.55
C SER A 18 11.66 14.80 -3.96
N VAL A 19 11.88 13.51 -4.17
CA VAL A 19 11.02 12.45 -3.63
C VAL A 19 11.59 12.05 -2.27
N LYS A 20 10.82 12.29 -1.21
CA LYS A 20 11.12 11.81 0.14
C LYS A 20 10.36 10.50 0.37
N PRO A 21 10.98 9.48 0.97
CA PRO A 21 10.29 8.23 1.28
C PRO A 21 9.22 8.48 2.35
N GLU A 22 7.98 8.16 2.04
CA GLU A 22 6.83 8.30 2.96
C GLU A 22 6.52 7.01 3.73
N PHE A 23 7.28 5.96 3.46
CA PHE A 23 7.08 4.64 4.03
C PHE A 23 8.41 3.91 4.20
N THR A 24 8.41 2.92 5.10
CA THR A 24 9.47 1.91 5.20
C THR A 24 8.91 0.55 4.82
N ILE A 25 9.80 -0.42 4.61
CA ILE A 25 9.43 -1.81 4.31
C ILE A 25 10.16 -2.67 5.31
N ASP A 26 9.44 -3.58 5.95
CA ASP A 26 10.03 -4.69 6.70
C ASP A 26 9.66 -6.03 6.04
N GLU A 27 10.09 -7.12 6.67
CA GLU A 27 9.85 -8.46 6.17
C GLU A 27 8.35 -8.78 6.02
N ALA A 28 7.51 -8.20 6.88
CA ALA A 28 6.10 -8.51 6.96
C ALA A 28 5.25 -7.63 6.04
N SER A 29 5.60 -6.36 5.86
CA SER A 29 4.70 -5.37 5.24
C SER A 29 5.40 -4.07 4.84
N VAL A 30 4.65 -3.22 4.14
CA VAL A 30 4.97 -1.79 4.07
C VAL A 30 4.47 -1.10 5.34
N VAL A 31 5.24 -0.17 5.90
CA VAL A 31 4.91 0.56 7.13
C VAL A 31 4.80 2.06 6.84
N ILE A 32 3.66 2.65 7.19
CA ILE A 32 3.39 4.08 7.15
C ILE A 32 3.42 4.63 8.57
N ALA A 33 4.16 5.71 8.79
CA ALA A 33 4.10 6.49 10.02
C ALA A 33 3.35 7.80 9.75
N SER A 34 2.22 8.01 10.40
CA SER A 34 1.42 9.23 10.21
C SER A 34 0.71 9.64 11.49
N GLN A 35 0.85 10.91 11.86
CA GLN A 35 0.22 11.50 13.06
C GLN A 35 0.41 10.67 14.33
N GLY A 36 1.63 10.16 14.58
CA GLY A 36 1.95 9.33 15.74
C GLY A 36 1.45 7.88 15.67
N HIS A 37 0.75 7.50 14.60
CA HIS A 37 0.27 6.14 14.36
C HIS A 37 1.14 5.42 13.34
N ARG A 38 1.15 4.09 13.44
CA ARG A 38 1.79 3.20 12.46
C ARG A 38 0.71 2.36 11.79
N TYR A 39 0.74 2.28 10.47
CA TYR A 39 -0.16 1.46 9.67
C TYR A 39 0.65 0.52 8.79
N ARG A 40 0.16 -0.70 8.60
CA ARG A 40 0.81 -1.70 7.76
C ARG A 40 -0.02 -1.97 6.53
N LEU A 41 0.61 -1.90 5.35
CA LEU A 41 -0.02 -2.15 4.06
C LEU A 41 0.52 -3.45 3.44
N PRO A 42 -0.28 -4.15 2.62
CA PRO A 42 0.19 -5.31 1.87
C PRO A 42 1.31 -4.96 0.91
N LYS A 43 2.26 -5.87 0.77
CA LYS A 43 3.28 -5.85 -0.27
C LYS A 43 2.69 -6.42 -1.56
N GLY A 44 2.89 -5.70 -2.66
CA GLY A 44 2.82 -6.25 -4.02
C GLY A 44 4.09 -7.04 -4.39
N HIS A 45 4.49 -6.96 -5.66
CA HIS A 45 5.66 -7.69 -6.17
C HIS A 45 6.98 -7.22 -5.53
N SER A 46 7.92 -8.13 -5.26
CA SER A 46 9.22 -7.83 -4.62
C SER A 46 10.12 -6.88 -5.42
N ALA A 47 9.82 -6.67 -6.70
CA ALA A 47 10.49 -5.64 -7.52
C ALA A 47 10.32 -4.22 -6.94
N TYR A 48 9.30 -4.00 -6.10
CA TYR A 48 9.07 -2.73 -5.42
C TYR A 48 9.79 -2.61 -4.05
N ASP A 49 10.52 -3.64 -3.62
CA ASP A 49 11.34 -3.58 -2.40
C ASP A 49 12.54 -2.60 -2.56
N ARG A 50 12.87 -2.25 -3.80
CA ARG A 50 14.01 -1.41 -4.16
C ARG A 50 13.57 -0.25 -5.06
N PRO A 51 14.30 0.88 -5.07
CA PRO A 51 14.09 1.94 -6.06
C PRO A 51 14.17 1.40 -7.50
N PHE A 52 13.45 2.05 -8.42
CA PHE A 52 13.62 1.79 -9.86
C PHE A 52 14.94 2.37 -10.36
N ALA A 53 15.28 2.09 -11.62
CA ALA A 53 16.42 2.74 -12.27
C ALA A 53 16.28 4.27 -12.27
N SER A 54 15.04 4.79 -12.30
CA SER A 54 14.71 6.21 -12.18
C SER A 54 14.69 6.73 -10.74
N GLY A 55 15.09 5.93 -9.75
CA GLY A 55 15.02 6.26 -8.34
C GLY A 55 13.71 5.82 -7.66
N ARG A 56 13.43 6.42 -6.49
CA ARG A 56 12.20 6.11 -5.74
C ARG A 56 11.00 6.75 -6.43
N PRO A 57 9.90 6.01 -6.63
CA PRO A 57 8.69 6.60 -7.20
C PRO A 57 8.05 7.58 -6.21
N ARG A 58 7.33 8.59 -6.73
CA ARG A 58 6.46 9.44 -5.92
C ARG A 58 5.45 8.56 -5.17
N ALA A 59 5.42 8.69 -3.84
CA ALA A 59 4.56 7.87 -3.01
C ALA A 59 3.16 8.47 -2.89
N LEU A 60 3.03 9.79 -2.74
CA LEU A 60 1.75 10.45 -2.49
C LEU A 60 1.65 11.77 -3.28
N ARG A 61 0.46 12.05 -3.80
CA ARG A 61 0.15 13.34 -4.43
C ARG A 61 -1.34 13.61 -4.46
N GLU A 62 -1.71 14.88 -4.27
CA GLU A 62 -3.04 15.37 -4.59
C GLU A 62 -3.21 15.41 -6.12
N VAL A 63 -4.20 14.69 -6.63
CA VAL A 63 -4.46 14.57 -8.08
C VAL A 63 -5.74 15.29 -8.49
N GLU A 64 -6.70 15.45 -7.58
CA GLU A 64 -7.86 16.33 -7.76
C GLU A 64 -8.08 17.05 -6.43
N SER A 65 -8.83 18.14 -6.44
CA SER A 65 -9.20 18.82 -5.20
C SER A 65 -9.79 17.81 -4.22
N GLU A 66 -9.24 17.76 -3.01
CA GLU A 66 -9.66 16.87 -1.93
C GLU A 66 -9.38 15.37 -2.15
N ARG A 67 -8.71 15.00 -3.25
CA ARG A 67 -8.34 13.62 -3.58
C ARG A 67 -6.83 13.44 -3.63
N THR A 68 -6.33 12.87 -2.56
CA THR A 68 -4.94 12.42 -2.48
C THR A 68 -4.84 10.94 -2.84
N VAL A 69 -3.93 10.62 -3.75
CA VAL A 69 -3.63 9.27 -4.19
C VAL A 69 -2.22 8.89 -3.77
N ALA A 70 -2.06 7.68 -3.23
CA ALA A 70 -0.78 7.08 -2.94
C ALA A 70 -0.46 5.95 -3.93
N ASN A 71 0.78 5.86 -4.42
CA ASN A 71 1.29 4.70 -5.16
C ASN A 71 2.37 4.00 -4.33
N ILE A 72 2.00 2.89 -3.69
CA ILE A 72 2.85 2.22 -2.71
C ILE A 72 2.91 0.73 -3.04
N HIS A 73 4.13 0.26 -3.28
CA HIS A 73 4.46 -1.15 -3.49
C HIS A 73 3.62 -1.84 -4.60
N GLY A 74 3.31 -1.08 -5.66
CA GLY A 74 2.52 -1.56 -6.81
C GLY A 74 1.02 -1.52 -6.59
N THR A 75 0.52 -0.72 -5.65
CA THR A 75 -0.90 -0.50 -5.45
C THR A 75 -1.18 0.99 -5.33
N PHE A 76 -2.17 1.47 -6.08
CA PHE A 76 -2.73 2.80 -5.87
C PHE A 76 -3.73 2.75 -4.73
N TYR A 77 -3.70 3.75 -3.86
CA TYR A 77 -4.61 3.93 -2.74
C TYR A 77 -5.22 5.33 -2.79
N GLU A 78 -6.49 5.43 -2.44
CA GLU A 78 -7.11 6.70 -2.08
C GLU A 78 -6.80 6.98 -0.61
N VAL A 79 -6.26 8.15 -0.30
CA VAL A 79 -6.01 8.62 1.06
C VAL A 79 -6.89 9.86 1.30
N PRO A 80 -8.03 9.70 1.99
CA PRO A 80 -8.99 10.80 2.14
C PRO A 80 -8.40 11.99 2.89
N LEU A 81 -8.90 13.20 2.60
CA LEU A 81 -8.73 14.36 3.47
C LEU A 81 -9.97 14.49 4.39
N VAL A 82 -9.75 14.86 5.66
CA VAL A 82 -10.87 15.14 6.58
C VAL A 82 -11.43 16.55 6.33
N THR A 83 -10.54 17.52 6.12
CA THR A 83 -10.84 18.91 5.78
C THR A 83 -9.75 19.47 4.88
N ASN A 84 -10.06 20.48 4.08
CA ASN A 84 -9.05 21.15 3.24
C ASN A 84 -7.86 21.65 4.06
N GLY A 85 -6.65 21.28 3.63
CA GLY A 85 -5.39 21.59 4.30
C GLY A 85 -5.05 20.73 5.52
N ALA A 86 -5.91 19.79 5.93
CA ALA A 86 -5.55 18.82 6.95
C ALA A 86 -4.65 17.71 6.37
N PRO A 87 -3.78 17.09 7.19
CA PRO A 87 -3.00 15.96 6.74
C PRO A 87 -3.90 14.78 6.32
N PRO A 88 -3.47 13.94 5.36
CA PRO A 88 -4.25 12.81 4.89
C PRO A 88 -4.65 11.83 6.01
N ALA A 89 -5.88 11.34 5.95
CA ALA A 89 -6.49 10.42 6.90
C ALA A 89 -6.09 8.97 6.58
N TRP A 90 -4.87 8.60 6.95
CA TRP A 90 -4.33 7.25 6.69
C TRP A 90 -5.16 6.14 7.32
N ASN A 91 -5.88 6.39 8.41
CA ASN A 91 -6.80 5.45 9.03
C ASN A 91 -8.02 5.09 8.15
N LEU A 92 -8.32 5.89 7.12
CA LEU A 92 -9.43 5.69 6.19
C LEU A 92 -8.97 5.34 4.77
N ILE A 93 -7.69 4.96 4.60
CA ILE A 93 -7.11 4.58 3.31
C ILE A 93 -7.88 3.41 2.66
N ARG A 94 -7.99 3.45 1.34
CA ARG A 94 -8.63 2.37 0.55
C ARG A 94 -7.79 2.04 -0.68
N PRO A 95 -7.56 0.77 -1.00
CA PRO A 95 -6.89 0.42 -2.24
C PRO A 95 -7.81 0.68 -3.43
N ILE A 96 -7.24 1.26 -4.48
CA ILE A 96 -7.90 1.52 -5.77
C ILE A 96 -7.63 0.35 -6.72
N SER A 97 -6.36 0.04 -6.94
CA SER A 97 -5.92 -0.97 -7.90
C SER A 97 -4.51 -1.44 -7.61
N SER A 98 -4.20 -2.69 -7.96
CA SER A 98 -2.83 -3.20 -7.92
C SER A 98 -2.31 -3.41 -9.34
N HIS A 99 -1.03 -3.10 -9.55
CA HIS A 99 -0.37 -3.15 -10.85
C HIS A 99 1.04 -3.72 -10.78
N ARG A 100 1.62 -4.01 -11.96
CA ARG A 100 3.03 -4.43 -12.13
C ARG A 100 3.87 -3.44 -12.93
N LYS A 101 3.42 -2.18 -13.00
CA LYS A 101 4.08 -1.08 -13.73
C LYS A 101 5.15 -0.40 -12.87
N GLN A 102 6.17 0.19 -13.50
CA GLN A 102 7.19 1.02 -12.84
C GLN A 102 6.83 2.51 -12.97
N ILE A 103 5.68 2.90 -12.40
CA ILE A 103 5.23 4.29 -12.43
C ILE A 103 6.13 5.11 -11.50
N SER A 104 6.92 6.01 -12.08
CA SER A 104 7.93 6.80 -11.34
C SER A 104 7.35 8.06 -10.68
N ASP A 105 6.38 8.69 -11.32
CA ASP A 105 5.69 9.87 -10.83
C ASP A 105 4.32 9.97 -11.50
N PHE A 106 3.41 10.71 -10.89
CA PHE A 106 2.09 10.99 -11.39
C PHE A 106 1.66 12.39 -10.96
N CYS A 107 0.75 13.03 -11.67
CA CYS A 107 0.14 14.30 -11.26
C CYS A 107 -1.18 14.51 -11.99
N SER A 108 -1.83 15.64 -11.74
CA SER A 108 -2.88 16.14 -12.62
C SER A 108 -2.41 17.28 -13.50
N TRP A 109 -2.94 17.29 -14.71
CA TRP A 109 -2.70 18.35 -15.68
C TRP A 109 -3.95 18.54 -16.56
N ASN A 110 -4.51 19.75 -16.58
CA ASN A 110 -5.73 20.08 -17.32
C ASN A 110 -6.90 19.10 -17.08
N GLY A 111 -7.08 18.66 -15.83
CA GLY A 111 -8.15 17.72 -15.45
C GLY A 111 -7.88 16.27 -15.83
N LEU A 112 -6.70 15.93 -16.34
CA LEU A 112 -6.28 14.56 -16.63
C LEU A 112 -5.26 14.07 -15.60
N LEU A 113 -5.33 12.78 -15.28
CA LEU A 113 -4.26 12.06 -14.60
C LEU A 113 -3.12 11.84 -15.60
N VAL A 114 -1.91 12.20 -15.19
CA VAL A 114 -0.68 11.99 -15.95
C VAL A 114 0.21 11.01 -15.20
N LEU A 115 0.72 9.98 -15.89
CA LEU A 115 1.65 9.00 -15.34
C LEU A 115 2.97 9.01 -16.13
N SER A 116 4.09 8.97 -15.41
CA SER A 116 5.42 8.69 -15.96
C SER A 116 5.81 7.23 -15.73
N GLY A 117 6.93 6.79 -16.32
CA GLY A 117 7.35 5.39 -16.31
C GLY A 117 6.77 4.56 -17.46
N VAL A 118 6.43 5.23 -18.57
CA VAL A 118 6.00 4.60 -19.82
C VAL A 118 7.17 3.87 -20.46
N ARG A 119 6.91 2.67 -21.00
CA ARG A 119 7.94 1.87 -21.69
C ARG A 119 8.44 2.57 -22.96
N HIS A 120 9.72 2.35 -23.27
CA HIS A 120 10.38 2.87 -24.49
C HIS A 120 9.84 2.27 -25.81
N ASP A 121 8.98 1.26 -25.76
CA ASP A 121 8.34 0.63 -26.92
C ASP A 121 6.82 0.78 -26.88
N ALA A 122 6.28 1.56 -25.94
CA ALA A 122 4.85 1.84 -25.89
C ALA A 122 4.43 2.63 -27.14
N LEU A 123 3.38 2.13 -27.81
CA LEU A 123 2.76 2.77 -28.96
C LEU A 123 1.83 3.88 -28.50
N ASN A 124 1.65 4.90 -29.33
CA ASN A 124 0.62 5.91 -29.13
C ASN A 124 -0.75 5.29 -29.43
N ASP A 125 -1.59 5.22 -28.41
CA ASP A 125 -2.96 4.69 -28.44
C ASP A 125 -4.01 5.77 -28.14
N GLY A 126 -3.62 7.04 -28.20
CA GLY A 126 -4.43 8.18 -27.75
C GLY A 126 -4.22 8.56 -26.28
N HIS A 127 -3.57 7.71 -25.48
CA HIS A 127 -3.20 7.99 -24.09
C HIS A 127 -1.69 8.15 -23.89
N VAL A 128 -0.88 7.46 -24.70
CA VAL A 128 0.58 7.51 -24.62
C VAL A 128 1.18 8.54 -25.57
N PHE A 129 1.93 9.49 -25.02
CA PHE A 129 2.67 10.51 -25.78
C PHE A 129 4.15 10.41 -25.44
N ARG A 130 4.99 10.43 -26.48
CA ARG A 130 6.42 10.15 -26.35
C ARG A 130 7.26 11.06 -27.20
N ASP A 131 8.45 11.34 -26.69
CA ASP A 131 9.53 11.96 -27.45
C ASP A 131 10.53 10.88 -27.88
N PRO A 132 10.71 10.63 -29.19
CA PRO A 132 11.65 9.62 -29.67
C PRO A 132 13.12 10.03 -29.50
N GLU A 133 13.44 11.32 -29.41
CA GLU A 133 14.80 11.84 -29.27
C GLU A 133 15.25 11.83 -27.81
N VAL A 134 14.39 12.29 -26.90
CA VAL A 134 14.67 12.37 -25.47
C VAL A 134 14.40 11.03 -24.76
N GLY A 135 13.64 10.12 -25.39
CA GLY A 135 13.27 8.82 -24.81
C GLY A 135 12.26 8.92 -23.66
N CYS A 136 11.60 10.07 -23.55
CA CYS A 136 10.60 10.38 -22.53
C CYS A 136 9.20 9.91 -22.97
N GLY A 137 8.37 9.51 -22.01
CA GLY A 137 6.98 9.11 -22.28
C GLY A 137 6.05 9.37 -21.12
N LEU A 138 4.87 9.89 -21.43
CA LEU A 138 3.79 10.17 -20.50
C LEU A 138 2.52 9.46 -20.95
N TRP A 139 1.76 8.97 -19.99
CA TRP A 139 0.42 8.44 -20.20
C TRP A 139 -0.60 9.43 -19.61
N PHE A 140 -1.70 9.67 -20.31
CA PHE A 140 -2.77 10.57 -19.91
C PHE A 140 -4.10 9.83 -19.85
N GLY A 141 -4.94 10.11 -18.86
CA GLY A 141 -6.29 9.58 -18.81
C GLY A 141 -7.11 10.14 -17.66
N GLY A 142 -8.25 9.54 -17.37
CA GLY A 142 -9.06 9.88 -16.20
C GLY A 142 -8.52 9.22 -14.93
N ILE A 143 -8.82 9.79 -13.77
CA ILE A 143 -8.47 9.16 -12.48
C ILE A 143 -9.10 7.76 -12.35
N ASP A 144 -10.31 7.58 -12.87
CA ASP A 144 -11.04 6.29 -12.84
C ASP A 144 -10.38 5.21 -13.70
N ASP A 145 -9.48 5.59 -14.64
CA ASP A 145 -8.69 4.60 -15.40
C ASP A 145 -7.74 3.80 -14.51
N LEU A 146 -7.43 4.29 -13.29
CA LEU A 146 -6.69 3.51 -12.31
C LEU A 146 -7.40 2.17 -12.01
N TRP A 147 -8.74 2.11 -12.04
CA TRP A 147 -9.49 0.88 -11.77
C TRP A 147 -9.26 -0.19 -12.84
N LYS A 148 -8.83 0.22 -14.04
CA LYS A 148 -8.51 -0.68 -15.16
C LYS A 148 -7.16 -1.40 -14.97
N LEU A 149 -6.34 -1.00 -14.00
CA LEU A 149 -5.04 -1.61 -13.74
C LEU A 149 -5.12 -2.99 -13.10
N GLY A 150 -6.27 -3.32 -12.51
CA GLY A 150 -6.54 -4.60 -11.87
C GLY A 150 -7.09 -4.43 -10.46
N LYS A 151 -7.74 -5.48 -9.96
CA LYS A 151 -8.24 -5.50 -8.59
C LYS A 151 -7.11 -5.41 -7.57
N PRO A 152 -7.34 -4.79 -6.40
CA PRO A 152 -6.39 -4.83 -5.30
C PRO A 152 -6.02 -6.25 -4.90
N ILE A 153 -4.73 -6.52 -4.80
CA ILE A 153 -4.14 -7.77 -4.29
C ILE A 153 -2.91 -7.44 -3.45
N GLY A 154 -2.49 -8.39 -2.60
CA GLY A 154 -1.28 -8.18 -1.82
C GLY A 154 -1.01 -9.30 -0.83
N LEU A 155 0.22 -9.33 -0.33
CA LEU A 155 0.69 -10.27 0.68
C LEU A 155 1.35 -9.50 1.82
N GLY A 156 1.23 -9.98 3.04
CA GLY A 156 1.94 -9.40 4.18
C GLY A 156 1.15 -9.53 5.45
N GLY A 157 1.51 -8.78 6.49
CA GLY A 157 0.73 -8.82 7.72
C GLY A 157 1.37 -8.05 8.85
N PRO A 158 0.79 -8.11 10.05
CA PRO A 158 1.35 -7.44 11.20
C PRO A 158 2.70 -8.00 11.64
N TRP A 159 2.94 -9.30 11.48
CA TRP A 159 4.16 -9.98 11.93
C TRP A 159 4.67 -11.02 10.93
N LYS A 160 5.99 -11.07 10.76
CA LYS A 160 6.71 -12.15 10.06
C LYS A 160 8.03 -12.37 10.76
N ALA A 161 8.15 -13.55 11.40
CA ALA A 161 9.26 -13.86 12.31
C ALA A 161 9.58 -12.70 13.27
N SER A 162 8.54 -12.08 13.83
CA SER A 162 8.67 -10.87 14.65
C SER A 162 8.65 -11.23 16.13
N ASP A 163 9.44 -10.52 16.95
CA ASP A 163 9.36 -10.65 18.40
C ASP A 163 8.06 -10.04 18.92
N VAL A 164 7.26 -10.86 19.59
CA VAL A 164 5.95 -10.51 20.13
C VAL A 164 5.98 -10.61 21.64
N ARG A 165 5.34 -9.65 22.30
CA ARG A 165 5.08 -9.67 23.74
C ARG A 165 3.63 -10.04 24.00
N ALA A 166 3.42 -10.87 25.02
CA ALA A 166 2.12 -11.33 25.45
C ALA A 166 1.17 -10.16 25.74
N GLY A 167 -0.04 -10.23 25.20
CA GLY A 167 -1.10 -9.24 25.40
C GLY A 167 -0.90 -7.91 24.68
N ILE A 168 0.22 -7.69 23.99
CA ILE A 168 0.47 -6.44 23.25
C ILE A 168 -0.04 -6.58 21.82
N PRO A 169 -0.97 -5.72 21.36
CA PRO A 169 -1.45 -5.73 19.99
C PRO A 169 -0.38 -5.30 18.99
N SER A 170 -0.40 -5.89 17.81
CA SER A 170 0.38 -5.43 16.66
C SER A 170 -0.06 -4.05 16.16
N ASP A 171 0.76 -3.43 15.31
CA ASP A 171 0.30 -2.34 14.45
C ASP A 171 -0.91 -2.82 13.60
N PRO A 172 -1.89 -1.94 13.30
CA PRO A 172 -2.98 -2.20 12.35
C PRO A 172 -2.47 -2.60 10.96
N TYR A 173 -3.05 -3.64 10.38
CA TYR A 173 -2.83 -4.08 9.01
C TYR A 173 -4.09 -3.85 8.17
N LEU A 174 -3.92 -3.24 6.99
CA LEU A 174 -5.04 -2.85 6.13
C LEU A 174 -5.83 -4.07 5.71
N MET A 175 -7.16 -4.02 5.88
CA MET A 175 -8.04 -5.14 5.53
C MET A 175 -9.09 -4.77 4.48
N THR A 176 -9.45 -3.50 4.36
CA THR A 176 -10.51 -3.06 3.43
C THR A 176 -10.11 -3.15 1.96
N GLY A 177 -11.10 -3.31 1.08
CA GLY A 177 -10.92 -3.18 -0.38
C GLY A 177 -10.32 -4.39 -1.12
N TYR A 178 -10.21 -5.55 -0.45
CA TYR A 178 -9.78 -6.81 -1.08
C TYR A 178 -10.93 -7.81 -1.15
N ASP A 179 -11.04 -8.60 -2.22
CA ASP A 179 -12.19 -9.49 -2.44
C ASP A 179 -12.11 -10.75 -1.58
N ARG A 180 -11.01 -11.49 -1.70
CA ARG A 180 -10.74 -12.72 -0.92
C ARG A 180 -9.56 -12.49 0.01
N LYS A 181 -9.70 -13.02 1.22
CA LYS A 181 -8.70 -12.86 2.27
C LYS A 181 -8.47 -14.21 2.95
N SER A 182 -7.22 -14.54 3.20
CA SER A 182 -6.84 -15.62 4.12
C SER A 182 -5.73 -15.14 5.04
N VAL A 183 -5.56 -15.85 6.16
CA VAL A 183 -4.49 -15.62 7.13
C VAL A 183 -3.83 -16.93 7.50
N THR A 184 -2.52 -16.91 7.69
CA THR A 184 -1.72 -17.96 8.31
C THR A 184 -1.11 -17.44 9.60
N VAL A 185 -1.07 -18.31 10.61
CA VAL A 185 -0.57 -18.00 11.97
C VAL A 185 0.38 -19.11 12.41
N SER A 186 1.56 -18.75 12.87
CA SER A 186 2.56 -19.67 13.43
C SER A 186 3.48 -18.97 14.44
N HIS A 187 4.17 -19.76 15.26
CA HIS A 187 5.07 -19.26 16.30
C HIS A 187 6.22 -20.23 16.62
N THR A 188 7.20 -19.77 17.39
CA THR A 188 8.37 -20.56 17.83
C THR A 188 8.34 -20.92 19.32
N ALA A 189 7.33 -20.52 20.09
CA ALA A 189 7.19 -20.89 21.50
C ALA A 189 7.16 -22.41 21.73
N THR A 190 7.64 -22.85 22.90
CA THR A 190 7.70 -24.26 23.30
C THR A 190 6.38 -24.84 23.80
N LYS A 191 5.33 -24.00 23.90
CA LYS A 191 3.96 -24.38 24.29
C LYS A 191 2.99 -23.77 23.29
N PRO A 192 1.78 -24.36 23.11
CA PRO A 192 0.74 -23.75 22.28
C PRO A 192 0.46 -22.30 22.69
N ALA A 193 0.19 -21.46 21.69
CA ALA A 193 -0.09 -20.04 21.87
C ALA A 193 -1.44 -19.68 21.23
N ALA A 194 -2.20 -18.83 21.92
CA ALA A 194 -3.46 -18.29 21.44
C ALA A 194 -3.23 -16.94 20.75
N PHE A 195 -3.67 -16.85 19.50
CA PHE A 195 -3.63 -15.65 18.68
C PHE A 195 -5.03 -15.10 18.50
N ARG A 196 -5.30 -13.96 19.12
CA ARG A 196 -6.56 -13.24 18.95
C ARG A 196 -6.41 -12.22 17.84
N LEU A 197 -7.25 -12.34 16.81
CA LEU A 197 -7.39 -11.31 15.79
C LEU A 197 -8.50 -10.35 16.19
N GLU A 198 -8.17 -9.07 16.19
CA GLU A 198 -9.10 -7.97 16.45
C GLU A 198 -9.26 -7.14 15.18
N ILE A 199 -10.46 -6.66 14.93
CA ILE A 199 -10.80 -5.83 13.77
C ILE A 199 -11.28 -4.46 14.21
N ASP A 200 -10.92 -3.45 13.44
CA ASP A 200 -11.48 -2.11 13.49
C ASP A 200 -12.36 -1.93 12.25
N ILE A 201 -13.67 -1.88 12.46
CA ILE A 201 -14.66 -1.96 11.38
C ILE A 201 -14.66 -0.68 10.55
N ASP A 202 -14.51 0.48 11.18
CA ASP A 202 -14.71 1.79 10.55
C ASP A 202 -13.47 2.69 10.54
N GLY A 203 -12.33 2.22 11.07
CA GLY A 203 -11.07 2.94 11.04
C GLY A 203 -10.93 3.98 12.16
N GLN A 204 -11.78 3.91 13.18
CA GLN A 204 -11.80 4.84 14.31
C GLN A 204 -11.07 4.30 15.55
N GLY A 205 -10.35 3.18 15.40
CA GLY A 205 -9.61 2.55 16.49
C GLY A 205 -10.50 1.80 17.49
N ARG A 206 -11.73 1.45 17.11
CA ARG A 206 -12.68 0.72 17.95
C ARG A 206 -12.56 -0.78 17.67
N TRP A 207 -11.64 -1.40 18.40
CA TRP A 207 -11.28 -2.80 18.20
C TRP A 207 -12.30 -3.75 18.82
N VAL A 208 -12.76 -4.72 18.02
CA VAL A 208 -13.58 -5.83 18.48
C VAL A 208 -12.88 -7.16 18.16
N GLU A 209 -13.07 -8.16 19.00
CA GLU A 209 -12.54 -9.49 18.72
C GLU A 209 -13.27 -10.09 17.51
N TYR A 210 -12.50 -10.60 16.55
CA TYR A 210 -13.02 -11.39 15.44
C TYR A 210 -12.98 -12.89 15.77
N LYS A 211 -11.79 -13.41 16.08
CA LYS A 211 -11.56 -14.84 16.32
C LYS A 211 -10.25 -15.06 17.04
N THR A 212 -10.24 -16.05 17.93
CA THR A 212 -9.02 -16.56 18.58
C THR A 212 -8.61 -17.91 17.97
N PHE A 213 -7.33 -18.04 17.63
CA PHE A 213 -6.71 -19.23 17.05
C PHE A 213 -5.76 -19.85 18.07
N ASN A 214 -6.04 -21.08 18.49
CA ASN A 214 -5.11 -21.86 19.30
C ASN A 214 -4.12 -22.55 18.36
N CYS A 215 -2.91 -22.00 18.27
CA CYS A 215 -1.84 -22.53 17.42
C CYS A 215 -1.01 -23.55 18.21
N PRO A 216 -0.90 -24.80 17.75
CA PRO A 216 0.04 -25.77 18.32
C PRO A 216 1.49 -25.39 18.03
N VAL A 217 2.40 -25.99 18.81
CA VAL A 217 3.85 -25.85 18.61
C VAL A 217 4.25 -26.48 17.27
N ASN A 218 5.10 -25.79 16.50
CA ASN A 218 5.61 -26.24 15.19
C ASN A 218 4.53 -26.44 14.10
N GLU A 219 3.33 -25.90 14.29
CA GLU A 219 2.26 -25.96 13.31
C GLU A 219 1.92 -24.57 12.75
N THR A 220 1.22 -24.55 11.61
CA THR A 220 0.67 -23.33 11.02
C THR A 220 -0.84 -23.48 10.91
N VAL A 221 -1.57 -22.59 11.57
CA VAL A 221 -3.03 -22.51 11.46
C VAL A 221 -3.38 -21.58 10.31
N SER A 222 -4.33 -22.00 9.48
CA SER A 222 -4.83 -21.20 8.35
C SER A 222 -6.32 -20.93 8.48
N HIS A 223 -6.76 -19.77 8.01
CA HIS A 223 -8.17 -19.39 7.99
C HIS A 223 -8.51 -18.55 6.77
N VAL A 224 -9.64 -18.87 6.13
CA VAL A 224 -10.19 -18.11 5.01
C VAL A 224 -11.37 -17.30 5.51
N PHE A 225 -11.36 -15.99 5.25
CA PHE A 225 -12.46 -15.12 5.65
C PHE A 225 -13.67 -15.33 4.74
N PRO A 226 -14.90 -15.18 5.26
CA PRO A 226 -16.10 -15.24 4.44
C PRO A 226 -16.04 -14.24 3.27
N GLN A 227 -16.67 -14.59 2.16
CA GLN A 227 -16.83 -13.66 1.04
C GLN A 227 -17.54 -12.38 1.52
N GLY A 228 -17.02 -11.21 1.11
CA GLY A 228 -17.57 -9.93 1.52
C GLY A 228 -17.23 -9.51 2.95
N PHE A 229 -16.42 -10.29 3.69
CA PHE A 229 -15.93 -9.85 5.00
C PHE A 229 -15.16 -8.53 4.87
N SER A 230 -15.60 -7.54 5.64
CA SER A 230 -15.10 -6.17 5.56
C SER A 230 -14.86 -5.59 6.95
N ALA A 231 -13.68 -5.00 7.11
CA ALA A 231 -13.25 -4.14 8.20
C ALA A 231 -12.18 -3.21 7.63
N CYS A 232 -11.97 -2.03 8.22
CA CYS A 232 -10.88 -1.15 7.82
C CYS A 232 -9.52 -1.78 8.14
N TRP A 233 -9.36 -2.24 9.38
CA TRP A 233 -8.08 -2.77 9.87
C TRP A 233 -8.24 -4.07 10.63
N ILE A 234 -7.16 -4.84 10.66
CA ILE A 234 -7.00 -6.02 11.51
C ILE A 234 -5.67 -5.95 12.26
N ARG A 235 -5.63 -6.46 13.48
CA ARG A 235 -4.40 -6.61 14.26
C ARG A 235 -4.38 -7.95 15.00
N ALA A 236 -3.19 -8.38 15.39
CA ALA A 236 -3.01 -9.63 16.13
C ALA A 236 -2.56 -9.35 17.57
N VAL A 237 -3.01 -10.19 18.49
CA VAL A 237 -2.55 -10.25 19.89
C VAL A 237 -2.20 -11.68 20.21
N CYS A 238 -0.97 -11.92 20.68
CA CYS A 238 -0.54 -13.24 21.16
C CYS A 238 -0.66 -13.28 22.69
N ASP A 239 -1.05 -14.42 23.27
CA ASP A 239 -1.09 -14.61 24.73
C ASP A 239 0.30 -14.91 25.35
N ARG A 240 1.35 -14.99 24.52
CA ARG A 240 2.70 -15.37 24.92
C ARG A 240 3.78 -14.50 24.27
N ASP A 241 4.88 -14.35 25.01
CA ASP A 241 6.14 -13.88 24.46
C ASP A 241 6.71 -14.95 23.53
N THR A 242 6.93 -14.61 22.26
CA THR A 242 7.43 -15.54 21.25
C THR A 242 7.87 -14.80 19.98
N THR A 243 8.57 -15.50 19.08
CA THR A 243 8.68 -15.05 17.69
C THR A 243 7.47 -15.59 16.92
N ALA A 244 6.66 -14.71 16.33
CA ALA A 244 5.43 -15.07 15.65
C ALA A 244 5.39 -14.61 14.19
N THR A 245 4.57 -15.29 13.40
CA THR A 245 4.21 -14.92 12.04
C THR A 245 2.69 -14.90 11.93
N VAL A 246 2.14 -13.78 11.48
CA VAL A 246 0.73 -13.61 11.12
C VAL A 246 0.72 -12.91 9.77
N GLN A 247 0.42 -13.67 8.71
CA GLN A 247 0.50 -13.21 7.33
C GLN A 247 -0.82 -13.48 6.60
N PHE A 248 -1.22 -12.51 5.81
CA PHE A 248 -2.43 -12.48 5.03
C PHE A 248 -2.09 -12.60 3.54
N ALA A 249 -3.00 -13.24 2.82
CA ALA A 249 -3.04 -13.20 1.37
C ALA A 249 -4.36 -12.60 0.89
N TYR A 250 -4.25 -11.56 0.07
CA TYR A 250 -5.36 -10.84 -0.53
C TYR A 250 -5.39 -11.04 -2.04
N GLN A 251 -6.56 -11.42 -2.57
CA GLN A 251 -6.78 -11.82 -3.96
C GLN A 251 -8.11 -11.33 -4.51
#